data_AF-A0A2T6KKJ1-F1
#
_entry.id   AF-A0A2T6KKJ1-F1
#
_cell.length_a   1.000
_cell.length_b   1.000
_cell.length_c   1.000
_cell.angle_alpha   90.00
_cell.angle_beta   90.00
_cell.angle_gamma   90.00
#
_symmetry.space_group_name_H-M   'P 1'
#
loop_
_entity.id
_entity.type
_entity.pdbx_description
1 polymer ?
#
loop_
_entity_poly.entity_id
_entity_poly.type
_entity_poly.pdbx_seq_one_letter_code
_entity_poly.pdbx_strand_id
1 'polypeptide(L)'
;MKKIVKVLSTAVIAIALAGCGTAANTTENEDANTGSENENNGIVAGSIVPALTKEVNGNHQYIFQLKNDKTEDVTLSMNSSMFFDYQLIDSEGTVVYQDSKNKMYTQMLQEKTLKPGEILEMEIDATEGLSKLPAGTYTLNAWSTANEAEDWKASTKVIWDGPVNDDSSSTNGKLKVEEATVTYVGLQDLNSIEVTNEQNEPEAMRLSEVVKPDFEDLKEGTKITISYVIIDGQKVIQSVTSE
;
A
#
# COMPACT_ATOMS: atom_id res chain seq x y z
N MET A 1 38.07 -50.23 7.32
CA MET A 1 37.44 -51.03 8.38
C MET A 1 36.07 -50.41 8.67
N LYS A 2 34.95 -50.83 8.07
CA LYS A 2 34.09 -52.00 8.40
C LYS A 2 33.78 -52.12 9.91
N LYS A 3 32.67 -51.55 10.39
CA LYS A 3 31.38 -52.25 10.69
C LYS A 3 30.53 -51.51 11.74
N ILE A 4 29.28 -51.35 11.31
CA ILE A 4 28.00 -51.13 11.99
C ILE A 4 27.87 -51.93 13.30
N VAL A 5 27.28 -51.32 14.34
CA VAL A 5 26.62 -52.03 15.44
C VAL A 5 25.25 -51.40 15.67
N LYS A 6 24.19 -52.17 15.37
CA LYS A 6 22.82 -51.95 15.82
C LYS A 6 22.67 -52.57 17.21
N VAL A 7 22.01 -51.90 18.14
CA VAL A 7 21.36 -52.55 19.28
C VAL A 7 19.96 -51.97 19.43
N LEU A 8 18.98 -52.85 19.22
CA LEU A 8 17.58 -52.71 19.63
C LEU A 8 17.50 -52.63 21.16
N SER A 9 16.60 -51.81 21.70
CA SER A 9 15.80 -52.26 22.84
C SER A 9 14.50 -51.48 22.97
N THR A 10 13.41 -52.21 22.90
CA THR A 10 12.00 -51.82 23.03
C THR A 10 11.66 -51.55 24.49
N ALA A 11 10.90 -50.50 24.79
CA ALA A 11 10.09 -50.44 26.01
C ALA A 11 8.81 -49.61 25.75
N VAL A 12 7.70 -50.33 25.65
CA VAL A 12 6.33 -49.84 25.70
C VAL A 12 5.98 -49.57 27.16
N ILE A 13 5.47 -48.38 27.49
CA ILE A 13 4.62 -48.18 28.67
C ILE A 13 3.45 -47.29 28.25
N ALA A 14 2.27 -47.91 28.18
CA ALA A 14 0.98 -47.25 28.11
C ALA A 14 0.58 -46.80 29.53
N ILE A 15 0.11 -45.56 29.67
CA ILE A 15 -0.61 -45.11 30.86
C ILE A 15 -2.05 -44.84 30.43
N ALA A 16 -2.92 -45.78 30.80
CA ALA A 16 -4.36 -45.56 30.83
C ALA A 16 -4.70 -44.78 32.11
N LEU A 17 -5.43 -43.67 31.96
CA LEU A 17 -6.12 -43.04 33.07
C LEU A 17 -7.61 -43.32 32.89
N ALA A 18 -8.11 -44.31 33.65
CA ALA A 18 -9.53 -44.48 33.93
C ALA A 18 -9.89 -43.55 35.11
N GLY A 19 -11.04 -42.88 35.00
CA GLY A 19 -11.47 -41.84 35.93
C GLY A 19 -12.15 -42.33 37.19
N CYS A 20 -12.65 -41.38 37.98
CA CYS A 20 -13.86 -41.50 38.79
C CYS A 20 -14.27 -40.09 39.25
N GLY A 21 -15.54 -39.73 39.04
CA GLY A 21 -16.12 -38.47 39.47
C GLY A 21 -17.64 -38.60 39.50
N THR A 22 -18.12 -39.36 40.47
CA THR A 22 -19.53 -39.65 40.75
C THR A 22 -20.24 -38.49 41.47
N ALA A 23 -21.44 -38.12 41.00
CA ALA A 23 -22.61 -37.72 41.81
C ALA A 23 -23.84 -37.67 40.87
N ALA A 24 -24.61 -38.76 40.77
CA ALA A 24 -25.84 -39.06 41.53
C ALA A 24 -27.11 -38.42 40.92
N ASN A 25 -27.92 -39.25 40.26
CA ASN A 25 -29.28 -38.97 39.77
C ASN A 25 -30.32 -39.59 40.71
N THR A 26 -31.38 -38.84 41.08
CA THR A 26 -32.80 -39.23 41.36
C THR A 26 -33.51 -37.99 41.97
N THR A 27 -34.76 -37.56 41.73
CA THR A 27 -35.94 -38.01 40.97
C THR A 27 -36.87 -36.78 40.77
N GLU A 28 -37.72 -36.85 39.76
CA GLU A 28 -38.81 -35.98 39.28
C GLU A 28 -39.70 -35.25 40.32
N ASN A 29 -40.10 -33.99 40.04
CA ASN A 29 -41.51 -33.61 39.75
C ASN A 29 -41.68 -32.15 39.29
N GLU A 30 -42.71 -31.91 38.48
CA GLU A 30 -43.16 -30.64 37.89
C GLU A 30 -43.70 -29.64 38.94
N ASP A 31 -43.46 -28.33 38.76
CA ASP A 31 -44.45 -27.29 38.39
C ASP A 31 -43.93 -25.84 38.65
N ALA A 32 -44.51 -24.87 37.92
CA ALA A 32 -44.53 -23.42 38.13
C ALA A 32 -43.32 -22.53 37.71
N ASN A 33 -43.44 -22.01 36.48
CA ASN A 33 -43.24 -20.62 36.05
C ASN A 33 -42.57 -19.62 37.03
N THR A 34 -41.42 -19.06 36.65
CA THR A 34 -41.15 -17.60 36.60
C THR A 34 -39.83 -17.30 35.90
N GLY A 35 -39.89 -16.52 34.82
CA GLY A 35 -38.91 -15.50 34.45
C GLY A 35 -37.44 -15.87 34.33
N SER A 36 -36.97 -16.09 33.10
CA SER A 36 -36.03 -15.17 32.45
C SER A 36 -35.76 -15.78 31.08
N GLU A 37 -36.25 -15.15 30.02
CA GLU A 37 -35.67 -15.34 28.69
C GLU A 37 -34.23 -14.83 28.80
N ASN A 38 -33.34 -15.73 29.22
CA ASN A 38 -31.93 -15.56 29.00
C ASN A 38 -31.80 -15.69 27.50
N GLU A 39 -31.71 -14.54 26.83
CA GLU A 39 -31.23 -14.46 25.46
C GLU A 39 -29.98 -15.34 25.40
N ASN A 40 -30.13 -16.52 24.81
CA ASN A 40 -29.01 -17.26 24.27
C ASN A 40 -28.44 -16.33 23.19
N ASN A 41 -27.59 -15.39 23.61
CA ASN A 41 -26.59 -14.80 22.75
C ASN A 41 -25.64 -15.93 22.41
N GLY A 42 -26.09 -16.74 21.45
CA GLY A 42 -25.29 -17.74 20.77
C GLY A 42 -23.98 -17.09 20.39
N ILE A 43 -22.90 -17.80 20.70
CA ILE A 43 -21.54 -17.45 20.37
C ILE A 43 -21.51 -17.04 18.89
N VAL A 44 -21.43 -15.74 18.63
CA VAL A 44 -21.17 -15.23 17.28
C VAL A 44 -19.75 -15.66 16.96
N ALA A 45 -19.62 -16.70 16.15
CA ALA A 45 -18.32 -17.11 15.61
C ALA A 45 -17.76 -15.90 14.85
N GLY A 46 -16.58 -15.42 15.25
CA GLY A 46 -15.95 -14.27 14.60
C GLY A 46 -15.60 -14.54 13.13
N SER A 47 -14.93 -13.59 12.50
CA SER A 47 -14.41 -13.70 11.13
C SER A 47 -12.91 -13.48 11.12
N ILE A 48 -12.28 -13.68 9.95
CA ILE A 48 -11.01 -13.00 9.71
C ILE A 48 -11.34 -11.52 9.48
N VAL A 49 -10.60 -10.63 10.15
CA VAL A 49 -10.80 -9.19 10.08
C VAL A 49 -9.60 -8.55 9.38
N PRO A 50 -9.78 -8.00 8.17
CA PRO A 50 -8.74 -7.26 7.48
C PRO A 50 -8.59 -5.85 8.05
N ALA A 51 -7.35 -5.35 8.11
CA ALA A 51 -7.07 -3.95 8.41
C ALA A 51 -5.91 -3.45 7.54
N LEU A 52 -5.88 -2.14 7.27
CA LEU A 52 -4.80 -1.51 6.51
C LEU A 52 -4.40 -0.22 7.20
N THR A 53 -3.19 -0.18 7.73
CA THR A 53 -2.68 0.97 8.49
C THR A 53 -1.44 1.54 7.81
N LYS A 54 -1.23 2.85 7.94
CA LYS A 54 0.01 3.49 7.49
C LYS A 54 1.06 3.33 8.60
N GLU A 55 2.29 3.00 8.23
CA GLU A 55 3.39 3.00 9.18
C GLU A 55 3.72 4.42 9.66
N VAL A 56 4.04 4.56 10.94
CA VAL A 56 4.26 5.87 11.58
C VAL A 56 5.47 6.61 10.98
N ASN A 57 6.51 5.87 10.59
CA ASN A 57 7.77 6.44 10.09
C ASN A 57 8.08 6.08 8.62
N GLY A 58 7.24 5.28 7.98
CA GLY A 58 7.44 4.85 6.60
C GLY A 58 6.75 5.80 5.63
N ASN A 59 7.53 6.45 4.77
CA ASN A 59 6.96 7.20 3.63
C ASN A 59 6.25 6.19 2.72
N HIS A 60 4.91 6.29 2.66
CA HIS A 60 4.05 5.40 1.86
C HIS A 60 4.24 3.90 2.12
N GLN A 61 4.70 3.54 3.32
CA GLN A 61 4.70 2.17 3.81
C GLN A 61 3.42 1.91 4.61
N TYR A 62 2.82 0.75 4.37
CA TYR A 62 1.56 0.35 4.98
C TYR A 62 1.66 -1.10 5.46
N ILE A 63 0.85 -1.45 6.45
CA ILE A 63 0.71 -2.81 6.94
C ILE A 63 -0.71 -3.27 6.64
N PHE A 64 -0.83 -4.26 5.76
CA PHE A 64 -2.07 -5.02 5.59
C PHE A 64 -2.08 -6.17 6.59
N GLN A 65 -3.15 -6.26 7.39
CA GLN A 65 -3.27 -7.21 8.48
C GLN A 65 -4.47 -8.11 8.27
N LEU A 66 -4.33 -9.38 8.61
CA LEU A 66 -5.44 -10.33 8.77
C LEU A 66 -5.44 -10.84 10.21
N LYS A 67 -6.46 -10.49 10.99
CA LYS A 67 -6.64 -10.97 12.35
C LYS A 67 -7.65 -12.11 12.39
N ASN A 68 -7.30 -13.21 13.05
CA ASN A 68 -8.27 -14.27 13.34
C ASN A 68 -9.11 -13.93 14.57
N ASP A 69 -10.31 -13.39 14.39
CA ASP A 69 -11.27 -13.12 15.49
C ASP A 69 -12.19 -14.33 15.80
N LYS A 70 -11.95 -15.49 15.17
CA LYS A 70 -12.64 -16.74 15.53
C LYS A 70 -12.06 -17.35 16.80
N THR A 71 -12.81 -18.29 17.38
CA THR A 71 -12.38 -19.10 18.52
C THR A 71 -11.59 -20.35 18.12
N GLU A 72 -11.41 -20.60 16.83
CA GLU A 72 -10.71 -21.76 16.27
C GLU A 72 -9.57 -21.34 15.34
N ASP A 73 -8.65 -22.27 15.08
CA ASP A 73 -7.56 -22.08 14.13
C ASP A 73 -8.12 -21.94 12.71
N VAL A 74 -7.57 -21.00 11.94
CA VAL A 74 -7.91 -20.80 10.52
C VAL A 74 -6.67 -21.02 9.68
N THR A 75 -6.73 -21.95 8.71
CA THR A 75 -5.66 -22.16 7.75
C THR A 75 -5.95 -21.39 6.47
N LEU A 76 -5.00 -20.56 6.06
CA LEU A 76 -5.00 -19.84 4.79
C LEU A 76 -4.22 -20.65 3.77
N SER A 77 -4.80 -20.95 2.61
CA SER A 77 -4.14 -21.67 1.52
C SER A 77 -3.96 -20.79 0.28
N MET A 78 -2.74 -20.74 -0.26
CA MET A 78 -2.39 -19.93 -1.43
C MET A 78 -1.78 -20.80 -2.51
N ASN A 79 -2.19 -20.60 -3.76
CA ASN A 79 -1.69 -21.37 -4.91
C ASN A 79 -0.36 -20.84 -5.48
N SER A 80 0.19 -19.78 -4.88
CA SER A 80 1.47 -19.17 -5.24
C SER A 80 2.15 -18.58 -4.01
N SER A 81 3.36 -18.04 -4.18
CA SER A 81 4.06 -17.29 -3.14
C SER A 81 3.46 -15.91 -2.83
N MET A 82 2.35 -15.53 -3.46
CA MET A 82 1.64 -14.27 -3.20
C MET A 82 0.58 -14.48 -2.10
N PHE A 83 0.71 -13.80 -0.96
CA PHE A 83 -0.22 -13.86 0.19
C PHE A 83 -1.34 -12.81 0.13
N PHE A 84 -1.05 -11.72 -0.56
CA PHE A 84 -1.94 -10.58 -0.77
C PHE A 84 -1.58 -9.91 -2.10
N ASP A 85 -2.49 -9.11 -2.61
CA ASP A 85 -2.25 -8.18 -3.71
C ASP A 85 -2.80 -6.80 -3.32
N TYR A 86 -2.36 -5.77 -4.01
CA TYR A 86 -2.86 -4.42 -3.81
C TYR A 86 -2.95 -3.63 -5.10
N GLN A 87 -3.80 -2.60 -5.08
CA GLN A 87 -3.96 -1.68 -6.18
C GLN A 87 -4.06 -0.23 -5.68
N LEU A 88 -3.65 0.69 -6.54
CA LEU A 88 -3.90 2.13 -6.39
C LEU A 88 -5.04 2.52 -7.34
N ILE A 89 -6.01 3.22 -6.78
CA ILE A 89 -7.20 3.70 -7.50
C ILE A 89 -7.21 5.22 -7.45
N ASP A 90 -7.40 5.88 -8.58
CA ASP A 90 -7.52 7.34 -8.63
C ASP A 90 -8.90 7.84 -8.15
N SER A 91 -9.11 9.16 -8.19
CA SER A 91 -10.37 9.80 -7.79
C SER A 91 -11.56 9.48 -8.71
N GLU A 92 -11.30 9.02 -9.92
CA GLU A 92 -12.34 8.63 -10.89
C GLU A 92 -12.75 7.15 -10.71
N GLY A 93 -12.07 6.42 -9.81
CA GLY A 93 -12.31 5.00 -9.59
C GLY A 93 -11.52 4.10 -10.54
N THR A 94 -10.57 4.65 -11.30
CA THR A 94 -9.74 3.89 -12.24
C THR A 94 -8.57 3.26 -11.51
N VAL A 95 -8.34 1.97 -11.76
CA VAL A 95 -7.15 1.26 -11.25
C VAL A 95 -5.93 1.69 -12.06
N VAL A 96 -5.05 2.49 -11.44
CA VAL A 96 -3.85 3.05 -12.08
C VAL A 96 -2.58 2.26 -11.80
N TYR A 97 -2.59 1.38 -10.79
CA TYR A 97 -1.51 0.44 -10.48
C TYR A 97 -2.08 -0.81 -9.82
N GLN A 98 -1.48 -1.98 -10.09
CA GLN A 98 -1.72 -3.23 -9.38
C GLN A 98 -0.40 -3.99 -9.26
N ASP A 99 -0.06 -4.46 -8.06
CA ASP A 99 1.25 -5.05 -7.76
C ASP A 99 1.49 -6.34 -8.57
N SER A 100 0.48 -7.21 -8.59
CA SER A 100 0.58 -8.49 -9.28
C SER A 100 0.79 -8.40 -10.80
N LYS A 101 0.50 -7.24 -11.42
CA LYS A 101 0.78 -7.02 -12.85
C LYS A 101 2.24 -6.75 -13.15
N ASN A 102 3.04 -6.37 -12.16
CA ASN A 102 4.45 -5.99 -12.31
C ASN A 102 5.42 -7.05 -11.76
N LYS A 103 4.92 -8.11 -11.12
CA LYS A 103 5.72 -9.12 -10.44
C LYS A 103 5.39 -10.53 -10.91
N MET A 104 6.38 -11.41 -10.82
CA MET A 104 6.22 -12.85 -11.01
C MET A 104 6.28 -13.55 -9.66
N TYR A 105 5.31 -14.43 -9.39
CA TYR A 105 5.24 -15.22 -8.16
C TYR A 105 5.43 -16.70 -8.46
N THR A 106 6.21 -17.37 -7.62
CA THR A 106 6.45 -18.81 -7.74
C THR A 106 5.15 -19.55 -7.53
N GLN A 107 4.82 -20.44 -8.46
CA GLN A 107 3.66 -21.32 -8.34
C GLN A 107 4.00 -22.45 -7.35
N MET A 108 3.45 -22.37 -6.15
CA MET A 108 3.59 -23.38 -5.10
C MET A 108 2.45 -23.24 -4.12
N LEU A 109 1.90 -24.38 -3.67
CA LEU A 109 0.94 -24.39 -2.58
C LEU A 109 1.64 -23.95 -1.30
N GLN A 110 1.09 -22.94 -0.64
CA GLN A 110 1.53 -22.48 0.67
C GLN A 110 0.36 -22.48 1.64
N GLU A 111 0.63 -22.81 2.89
CA GLU A 111 -0.35 -22.78 3.97
C GLU A 111 0.17 -21.95 5.14
N LYS A 112 -0.70 -21.12 5.73
CA LYS A 112 -0.44 -20.36 6.94
C LYS A 112 -1.62 -20.52 7.89
N THR A 113 -1.40 -21.18 9.02
CA THR A 113 -2.39 -21.26 10.10
C THR A 113 -2.30 -20.05 11.03
N LEU A 114 -3.44 -19.43 11.32
CA LEU A 114 -3.62 -18.37 12.30
C LEU A 114 -4.41 -18.92 13.49
N LYS A 115 -3.81 -18.85 14.67
CA LYS A 115 -4.50 -19.19 15.93
C LYS A 115 -5.53 -18.11 16.30
N PRO A 116 -6.49 -18.39 17.19
CA PRO A 116 -7.39 -17.38 17.73
C PRO A 116 -6.63 -16.14 18.24
N GLY A 117 -7.01 -14.97 17.73
CA GLY A 117 -6.39 -13.68 18.03
C GLY A 117 -5.06 -13.40 17.32
N GLU A 118 -4.48 -14.34 16.57
CA GLU A 118 -3.24 -14.13 15.82
C GLU A 118 -3.46 -13.13 14.67
N ILE A 119 -2.45 -12.30 14.43
CA ILE A 119 -2.42 -11.32 13.35
C ILE A 119 -1.32 -11.72 12.37
N LEU A 120 -1.68 -11.87 11.11
CA LEU A 120 -0.73 -11.93 10.00
C LEU A 120 -0.54 -10.51 9.45
N GLU A 121 0.69 -10.01 9.51
CA GLU A 121 1.07 -8.71 8.96
C GLU A 121 1.80 -8.87 7.63
N MET A 122 1.47 -8.01 6.68
CA MET A 122 2.03 -7.99 5.34
C MET A 122 2.38 -6.54 4.97
N GLU A 123 3.65 -6.30 4.74
CA GLU A 123 4.17 -4.97 4.41
C GLU A 123 3.87 -4.61 2.96
N ILE A 124 3.44 -3.37 2.75
CA ILE A 124 3.19 -2.77 1.44
C ILE A 124 4.08 -1.55 1.30
N ASP A 125 4.98 -1.59 0.33
CA ASP A 125 5.64 -0.40 -0.19
C ASP A 125 4.88 0.08 -1.44
N ALA A 126 4.13 1.18 -1.30
CA ALA A 126 3.37 1.76 -2.40
C ALA A 126 4.23 2.67 -3.29
N THR A 127 5.50 2.90 -2.96
CA THR A 127 6.39 3.85 -3.66
C THR A 127 6.59 3.48 -5.12
N GLU A 128 6.72 2.19 -5.45
CA GLU A 128 6.89 1.75 -6.84
C GLU A 128 5.70 2.18 -7.70
N GLY A 129 4.48 1.97 -7.22
CA GLY A 129 3.26 2.37 -7.91
C GLY A 129 3.11 3.89 -7.98
N LEU A 130 3.32 4.58 -6.86
CA LEU A 130 3.17 6.03 -6.74
C LEU A 130 4.19 6.81 -7.58
N SER A 131 5.43 6.33 -7.70
CA SER A 131 6.52 7.00 -8.43
C SER A 131 6.21 7.28 -9.91
N LYS A 132 5.26 6.55 -10.48
CA LYS A 132 4.84 6.67 -11.89
C LYS A 132 3.57 7.49 -12.07
N LEU A 133 3.00 8.02 -10.98
CA LEU A 133 1.71 8.69 -10.96
C LEU A 133 1.85 10.18 -10.62
N PRO A 134 0.98 11.04 -11.18
CA PRO A 134 0.97 12.46 -10.84
C PRO A 134 0.62 12.67 -9.36
N ALA A 135 1.00 13.82 -8.80
CA ALA A 135 0.57 14.23 -7.47
C ALA A 135 -0.96 14.19 -7.37
N GLY A 136 -1.48 13.70 -6.24
CA GLY A 136 -2.91 13.51 -6.08
C GLY A 136 -3.32 12.68 -4.88
N THR A 137 -4.61 12.42 -4.81
CA THR A 137 -5.22 11.52 -3.84
C THR A 137 -5.56 10.21 -4.52
N TYR A 138 -5.17 9.12 -3.87
CA TYR A 138 -5.45 7.76 -4.31
C TYR A 138 -6.10 6.96 -3.18
N THR A 139 -6.73 5.85 -3.56
CA THR A 139 -7.13 4.80 -2.62
C THR A 139 -6.16 3.64 -2.77
N LEU A 140 -5.43 3.31 -1.71
CA LEU A 140 -4.73 2.04 -1.61
C LEU A 140 -5.73 1.00 -1.15
N ASN A 141 -5.86 -0.05 -1.94
CA ASN A 141 -6.78 -1.14 -1.68
C ASN A 141 -6.00 -2.47 -1.72
N ALA A 142 -6.02 -3.21 -0.63
CA ALA A 142 -5.28 -4.47 -0.46
C ALA A 142 -6.23 -5.61 -0.09
N TRP A 143 -5.94 -6.82 -0.56
CA TRP A 143 -6.75 -8.01 -0.28
C TRP A 143 -5.91 -9.28 -0.18
N SER A 144 -6.39 -10.26 0.58
CA SER A 144 -5.78 -11.58 0.65
C SER A 144 -6.01 -12.38 -0.62
N THR A 145 -5.02 -13.19 -0.99
CA THR A 145 -5.10 -14.14 -2.11
C THR A 145 -5.37 -15.58 -1.65
N ALA A 146 -5.61 -15.77 -0.36
CA ALA A 146 -5.97 -17.07 0.21
C ALA A 146 -7.27 -17.59 -0.44
N ASN A 147 -7.36 -18.89 -0.68
CA ASN A 147 -8.54 -19.51 -1.29
C ASN A 147 -9.80 -19.38 -0.41
N GLU A 148 -9.60 -19.23 0.91
CA GLU A 148 -10.65 -19.04 1.91
C GLU A 148 -11.13 -17.58 2.01
N ALA A 149 -10.45 -16.64 1.34
CA ALA A 149 -10.82 -15.24 1.40
C ALA A 149 -12.12 -14.97 0.63
N GLU A 150 -13.17 -14.56 1.34
CA GLU A 150 -14.44 -14.15 0.72
C GLU A 150 -14.43 -12.68 0.29
N ASP A 151 -14.00 -11.77 1.18
CA ASP A 151 -13.80 -10.34 0.93
C ASP A 151 -12.81 -9.74 1.94
N TRP A 152 -11.72 -10.47 2.20
CA TRP A 152 -10.70 -10.01 3.16
C TRP A 152 -9.85 -8.92 2.54
N LYS A 153 -10.43 -7.73 2.57
CA LYS A 153 -9.99 -6.55 1.85
C LYS A 153 -10.06 -5.34 2.78
N ALA A 154 -9.08 -4.45 2.66
CA ALA A 154 -9.05 -3.19 3.38
C ALA A 154 -8.58 -2.08 2.45
N SER A 155 -9.04 -0.85 2.72
CA SER A 155 -8.68 0.32 1.92
C SER A 155 -8.31 1.49 2.80
N THR A 156 -7.38 2.31 2.33
CA THR A 156 -7.00 3.55 3.00
C THR A 156 -6.69 4.63 1.99
N LYS A 157 -6.81 5.89 2.43
CA LYS A 157 -6.48 7.05 1.61
C LYS A 157 -4.97 7.23 1.54
N VAL A 158 -4.46 7.48 0.34
CA VAL A 158 -3.08 7.86 0.09
C VAL A 158 -3.07 9.27 -0.47
N ILE A 159 -2.29 10.15 0.16
CA ILE A 159 -1.97 11.46 -0.39
C ILE A 159 -0.56 11.34 -0.94
N TRP A 160 -0.38 11.66 -2.22
CA TRP A 160 0.89 11.58 -2.93
C TRP A 160 1.27 12.96 -3.45
N ASP A 161 2.43 13.45 -3.05
CA ASP A 161 2.91 14.78 -3.45
C ASP A 161 3.56 14.78 -4.85
N GLY A 162 3.58 13.63 -5.54
CA GLY A 162 4.24 13.46 -6.83
C GLY A 162 5.65 12.83 -6.69
N PRO A 163 6.25 12.39 -7.80
CA PRO A 163 7.60 11.83 -7.79
C PRO A 163 8.61 12.84 -7.24
N VAL A 164 9.39 12.38 -6.26
CA VAL A 164 10.54 13.11 -5.74
C VAL A 164 11.69 12.89 -6.72
N ASN A 165 12.07 13.92 -7.47
CA ASN A 165 13.29 13.87 -8.26
C ASN A 165 14.47 13.94 -7.30
N ASP A 166 15.22 12.83 -7.18
CA ASP A 166 16.46 12.75 -6.41
C ASP A 166 17.55 13.56 -7.13
N ASP A 167 17.52 14.88 -6.96
CA ASP A 167 18.72 15.69 -6.96
C ASP A 167 19.07 15.91 -5.49
N SER A 168 20.08 15.17 -5.03
CA SER A 168 20.46 14.95 -3.65
C SER A 168 20.91 16.23 -2.93
N SER A 169 19.99 17.16 -2.62
CA SER A 169 20.13 18.17 -1.56
C SER A 169 18.83 18.95 -1.29
N SER A 170 17.71 18.30 -1.00
CA SER A 170 16.60 19.03 -0.37
C SER A 170 15.71 18.14 0.47
N THR A 171 15.75 18.40 1.77
CA THR A 171 14.71 18.01 2.72
C THR A 171 13.33 18.47 2.20
N ASN A 172 12.38 17.53 2.09
CA ASN A 172 10.98 17.66 1.66
C ASN A 172 10.76 17.61 0.14
N GLY A 173 10.41 16.42 -0.35
CA GLY A 173 10.11 16.09 -1.74
C GLY A 173 8.87 16.78 -2.34
N LYS A 174 8.83 18.10 -2.32
CA LYS A 174 8.09 18.94 -3.25
C LYS A 174 9.11 19.55 -4.18
N LEU A 175 8.94 19.44 -5.51
CA LEU A 175 9.69 20.29 -6.42
C LEU A 175 9.40 21.74 -6.03
N LYS A 176 10.44 22.47 -5.62
CA LYS A 176 10.31 23.87 -5.27
C LYS A 176 9.98 24.64 -6.55
N VAL A 177 8.72 25.07 -6.66
CA VAL A 177 8.31 26.00 -7.71
C VAL A 177 8.91 27.35 -7.36
N GLU A 178 9.69 27.89 -8.28
CA GLU A 178 10.23 29.24 -8.21
C GLU A 178 9.56 30.12 -9.25
N GLU A 179 9.39 31.40 -8.94
CA GLU A 179 8.88 32.39 -9.87
C GLU A 179 10.01 33.34 -10.27
N ALA A 180 10.05 33.69 -11.55
CA ALA A 180 10.93 34.74 -12.04
C ALA A 180 10.20 35.63 -13.03
N THR A 181 10.56 36.91 -13.00
CA THR A 181 10.19 37.84 -14.07
C THR A 181 11.34 37.92 -15.04
N VAL A 182 11.08 37.62 -16.30
CA VAL A 182 12.09 37.57 -17.36
C VAL A 182 11.59 38.26 -18.62
N THR A 183 12.51 38.67 -19.49
CA THR A 183 12.17 39.18 -20.83
C THR A 183 12.35 38.06 -21.84
N TYR A 184 11.28 37.71 -22.55
CA TYR A 184 11.32 36.67 -23.58
C TYR A 184 12.18 37.12 -24.77
N VAL A 185 13.16 36.31 -25.16
CA VAL A 185 14.04 36.59 -26.30
C VAL A 185 13.59 35.81 -27.54
N GLY A 186 13.24 34.53 -27.39
CA GLY A 186 12.79 33.70 -28.51
C GLY A 186 12.81 32.21 -28.21
N LEU A 187 12.33 31.40 -29.16
CA LEU A 187 12.53 29.95 -29.14
C LEU A 187 13.97 29.64 -29.54
N GLN A 188 14.66 28.84 -28.72
CA GLN A 188 15.96 28.29 -29.07
C GLN A 188 15.79 26.97 -29.84
N ASP A 189 14.80 26.16 -29.46
CA ASP A 189 14.34 24.98 -30.20
C ASP A 189 12.86 24.66 -29.86
N LEU A 190 12.35 23.52 -30.32
CA LEU A 190 10.95 23.10 -30.11
C LEU A 190 10.55 22.92 -28.63
N ASN A 191 11.52 22.80 -27.73
CA ASN A 191 11.33 22.52 -26.32
C ASN A 191 12.04 23.53 -25.42
N SER A 192 12.67 24.58 -25.96
CA SER A 192 13.44 25.53 -25.17
C SER A 192 13.31 26.96 -25.66
N ILE A 193 13.40 27.88 -24.72
CA ILE A 193 13.39 29.33 -24.96
C ILE A 193 14.65 29.96 -24.41
N GLU A 194 15.02 31.09 -25.01
CA GLU A 194 15.97 32.03 -24.43
C GLU A 194 15.20 33.18 -23.77
N VAL A 195 15.64 33.56 -22.58
CA VAL A 195 15.12 34.70 -21.83
C VAL A 195 16.27 35.55 -21.29
N THR A 196 15.98 36.79 -20.94
CA THR A 196 16.89 37.68 -20.21
C THR A 196 16.39 37.85 -18.78
N ASN A 197 17.23 37.57 -17.79
CA ASN A 197 16.90 37.74 -16.37
C ASN A 197 16.95 39.22 -15.94
N GLU A 198 16.58 39.53 -14.69
CA GLU A 198 16.59 40.90 -14.16
C GLU A 198 18.00 41.54 -14.13
N GLN A 199 19.05 40.73 -14.17
CA GLN A 199 20.45 41.16 -14.25
C GLN A 199 20.91 41.43 -15.69
N ASN A 200 20.02 41.29 -16.67
CA ASN A 200 20.31 41.36 -18.12
C ASN A 200 21.24 40.26 -18.63
N GLU A 201 21.27 39.11 -17.97
CA GLU A 201 22.02 37.94 -18.41
C GLU A 201 21.10 36.99 -19.20
N PRO A 202 21.58 36.44 -20.33
CA PRO A 202 20.83 35.46 -21.09
C PRO A 202 20.76 34.12 -20.36
N GLU A 203 19.59 33.49 -20.40
CA GLU A 203 19.33 32.20 -19.79
C GLU A 203 18.45 31.34 -20.70
N ALA A 204 18.83 30.07 -20.87
CA ALA A 204 18.05 29.09 -21.59
C ALA A 204 17.16 28.29 -20.63
N MET A 205 15.88 28.14 -20.96
CA MET A 205 14.91 27.41 -20.14
C MET A 205 14.13 26.42 -20.99
N ARG A 206 13.83 25.25 -20.41
CA ARG A 206 13.05 24.19 -21.07
C ARG A 206 11.56 24.45 -20.88
N LEU A 207 10.77 24.19 -21.91
CA LEU A 207 9.31 24.23 -21.86
C LEU A 207 8.77 22.87 -21.39
N SER A 208 7.79 22.88 -20.49
CA SER A 208 6.94 21.72 -20.28
C SER A 208 5.94 21.56 -21.42
N GLU A 209 5.41 20.35 -21.63
CA GLU A 209 4.40 20.11 -22.68
C GLU A 209 3.15 20.98 -22.51
N VAL A 210 2.81 21.34 -21.28
CA VAL A 210 1.62 22.14 -20.97
C VAL A 210 1.77 23.60 -21.34
N VAL A 211 2.99 24.15 -21.34
CA VAL A 211 3.24 25.59 -21.54
C VAL A 211 3.68 25.91 -22.97
N LYS A 212 4.08 24.92 -23.77
CA LYS A 212 4.50 25.14 -25.17
C LYS A 212 3.53 26.01 -26.00
N PRO A 213 2.21 25.78 -25.96
CA PRO A 213 1.26 26.57 -26.75
C PRO A 213 1.29 28.06 -26.40
N ASP A 214 1.63 28.41 -25.16
CA ASP A 214 1.65 29.80 -24.69
C ASP A 214 2.84 30.60 -25.27
N PHE A 215 3.83 29.91 -25.83
CA PHE A 215 5.03 30.52 -26.43
C PHE A 215 4.99 30.57 -27.97
N GLU A 216 4.01 29.93 -28.63
CA GLU A 216 3.93 29.92 -30.10
C GLU A 216 3.71 31.33 -30.68
N ASP A 217 2.93 32.16 -29.99
CA ASP A 217 2.54 33.51 -30.41
C ASP A 217 3.15 34.63 -29.54
N LEU A 218 4.04 34.28 -28.61
CA LEU A 218 4.64 35.26 -27.70
C LEU A 218 5.65 36.14 -28.45
N LYS A 219 5.53 37.47 -28.30
CA LYS A 219 6.41 38.41 -28.98
C LYS A 219 7.74 38.56 -28.26
N GLU A 220 8.83 38.56 -29.01
CA GLU A 220 10.15 38.91 -28.48
C GLU A 220 10.13 40.26 -27.77
N GLY A 221 10.84 40.37 -26.65
CA GLY A 221 10.85 41.54 -25.77
C GLY A 221 9.68 41.61 -24.80
N THR A 222 8.74 40.65 -24.82
CA THR A 222 7.64 40.61 -23.84
C THR A 222 8.17 40.26 -22.46
N LYS A 223 7.81 41.06 -21.46
CA LYS A 223 8.08 40.77 -20.06
C LYS A 223 7.04 39.77 -19.57
N ILE A 224 7.52 38.66 -19.02
CA ILE A 224 6.69 37.54 -18.58
C ILE A 224 7.06 37.15 -17.16
N THR A 225 6.07 36.72 -16.39
CA THR A 225 6.28 35.98 -15.15
C THR A 225 6.15 34.50 -15.46
N ILE A 226 7.17 33.73 -15.09
CA ILE A 226 7.21 32.28 -15.27
C ILE A 226 7.26 31.60 -13.91
N SER A 227 6.55 30.49 -13.79
CA SER A 227 6.77 29.53 -12.70
C SER A 227 7.57 28.37 -13.26
N TYR A 228 8.70 28.03 -12.65
CA TYR A 228 9.58 26.95 -13.10
C TYR A 228 9.99 26.04 -11.95
N VAL A 229 10.44 24.84 -12.31
CA VAL A 229 11.09 23.88 -11.42
C VAL A 229 12.46 23.54 -11.97
N ILE A 230 13.39 23.13 -11.11
CA ILE A 230 14.69 22.62 -11.53
C ILE A 230 14.59 21.10 -11.64
N ILE A 231 14.83 20.56 -12.84
CA ILE A 231 14.85 19.12 -13.14
C ILE A 231 16.17 18.81 -13.81
N ASP A 232 16.97 17.92 -13.24
CA ASP A 232 18.31 17.55 -13.73
C ASP A 232 19.23 18.78 -13.93
N GLY A 233 19.16 19.75 -13.00
CA GLY A 233 19.91 21.01 -13.09
C GLY A 233 19.40 22.01 -14.13
N GLN A 234 18.29 21.72 -14.82
CA GLN A 234 17.71 22.57 -15.86
C GLN A 234 16.40 23.21 -15.37
N LYS A 235 16.22 24.51 -15.61
CA LYS A 235 14.93 25.18 -15.37
C LYS A 235 13.89 24.72 -16.39
N VAL A 236 12.76 24.22 -15.90
CA VAL A 236 11.62 23.75 -16.70
C VAL A 236 10.38 24.55 -16.34
N ILE A 237 9.90 25.33 -17.29
CA ILE A 237 8.76 26.24 -17.14
C ILE A 237 7.47 25.42 -17.05
N GLN A 238 6.67 25.68 -16.02
CA GLN A 238 5.40 25.02 -15.73
C GLN A 238 4.19 25.89 -16.11
N SER A 239 4.35 27.21 -16.06
CA SER A 239 3.34 28.18 -16.48
C SER A 239 3.99 29.51 -16.84
N VAL A 240 3.27 30.31 -17.63
CA VAL A 240 3.65 31.66 -18.01
C VAL A 240 2.46 32.60 -17.87
N THR A 241 2.73 33.84 -17.51
CA THR A 241 1.78 34.95 -17.56
C THR A 241 2.48 36.15 -18.17
N SER A 242 1.94 36.67 -19.28
CA SER A 242 2.41 37.92 -19.88
C SER A 242 1.81 39.12 -19.14
N GLU A 243 2.62 40.15 -18.90
CA GLU A 243 2.14 41.47 -18.44
C GLU A 243 1.31 42.19 -19.52
#